data_AF-A0A733E6X3-F1
#
_entry.id   AF-A0A733E6X3-F1
#
_cell.length_a   1.000
_cell.length_b   1.000
_cell.length_c   1.000
_cell.angle_alpha   90.00
_cell.angle_beta   90.00
_cell.angle_gamma   90.00
#
_symmetry.space_group_name_H-M   'P 1'
#
loop_
_entity.id
_entity.type
_entity.pdbx_description
1 polymer ?
#
loop_
_entity_poly.entity_id
_entity_poly.type
_entity_poly.pdbx_seq_one_letter_code
_entity_poly.pdbx_strand_id
1 'polypeptide(L)'
;MLAFTLRFIKNKRYFAILAGALVIIAGLTSQHAWSGNGLPQINGKALAALAKQHPVVVLFRHAERCDRSDNTCLSDSTGITVKGAQDARALGKAFSADIQNYNLYSSNTVRTIQSATWFSAGRSLTVDKKMMDCGSG
;
A
#
# COMPACT_ATOMS: atom_id res chain seq x y z
N MET A 1 50.23 15.11 3.44
CA MET A 1 48.79 14.76 3.39
C MET A 1 48.33 14.26 2.00
N LEU A 2 48.80 14.82 0.87
CA LEU A 2 48.45 14.32 -0.48
C LEU A 2 49.14 13.00 -0.92
N ALA A 3 50.26 12.59 -0.32
CA ALA A 3 50.97 11.37 -0.74
C ALA A 3 50.33 10.08 -0.18
N PHE A 4 49.60 10.18 0.92
CA PHE A 4 48.90 9.04 1.54
C PHE A 4 47.63 8.67 0.78
N THR A 5 46.94 9.66 0.18
CA THR A 5 45.71 9.45 -0.59
C THR A 5 45.97 8.70 -1.90
N LEU A 6 47.09 8.96 -2.57
CA LEU A 6 47.45 8.30 -3.84
C LEU A 6 47.92 6.85 -3.67
N ARG A 7 48.56 6.53 -2.53
CA ARG A 7 49.02 5.15 -2.24
C ARG A 7 47.87 4.23 -1.85
N PHE A 8 46.80 4.81 -1.28
CA PHE A 8 45.57 4.11 -0.93
C PHE A 8 44.81 3.63 -2.18
N ILE A 9 44.82 4.42 -3.26
CA ILE A 9 44.12 4.12 -4.53
C ILE A 9 44.77 2.98 -5.32
N LYS A 10 46.08 2.75 -5.17
CA LYS A 10 46.82 1.73 -5.96
C LYS A 10 46.74 0.30 -5.42
N ASN A 11 46.20 0.07 -4.22
CA ASN A 11 46.23 -1.27 -3.63
C ASN A 11 44.91 -2.01 -3.89
N LYS A 12 44.96 -3.05 -4.74
CA LYS A 12 43.78 -3.86 -5.16
C LYS A 12 43.00 -4.44 -3.97
N ARG A 13 43.68 -4.70 -2.85
CA ARG A 13 43.06 -5.19 -1.60
C ARG A 13 42.20 -4.14 -0.90
N TYR A 14 42.63 -2.88 -0.84
CA TYR A 14 41.83 -1.79 -0.24
C TYR A 14 40.60 -1.49 -1.09
N PHE A 15 40.74 -1.55 -2.42
CA PHE A 15 39.61 -1.39 -3.34
C PHE A 15 38.56 -2.49 -3.15
N ALA A 16 38.98 -3.75 -2.98
CA ALA A 16 38.08 -4.87 -2.72
C ALA A 16 37.33 -4.72 -1.38
N ILE A 17 38.01 -4.27 -0.32
CA ILE A 17 37.40 -4.03 0.99
C ILE A 17 36.37 -2.90 0.91
N LEU A 18 36.70 -1.78 0.27
CA LEU A 18 35.78 -0.65 0.07
C LEU A 18 34.56 -1.05 -0.76
N ALA A 19 34.76 -1.78 -1.85
CA ALA A 19 33.67 -2.29 -2.67
C ALA A 19 32.76 -3.23 -1.88
N GLY A 20 33.33 -4.13 -1.08
CA GLY A 20 32.57 -5.02 -0.19
C GLY A 20 31.74 -4.24 0.85
N ALA A 21 32.33 -3.24 1.49
CA ALA A 21 31.64 -2.39 2.45
C ALA A 21 30.47 -1.63 1.79
N LEU A 22 30.67 -1.08 0.59
CA LEU A 22 29.62 -0.41 -0.18
C LEU A 22 28.46 -1.34 -0.54
N VAL A 23 28.75 -2.59 -0.93
CA VAL A 23 27.71 -3.60 -1.23
C VAL A 23 26.91 -3.95 0.03
N ILE A 24 27.57 -4.10 1.18
CA ILE A 24 26.90 -4.37 2.46
C ILE A 24 26.01 -3.20 2.87
N ILE A 25 26.53 -1.97 2.78
CA ILE A 25 25.76 -0.75 3.09
C ILE A 25 24.55 -0.63 2.16
N ALA A 26 24.75 -0.77 0.84
CA ALA A 26 23.66 -0.72 -0.13
C ALA A 26 22.61 -1.83 0.10
N GLY A 27 23.05 -3.04 0.46
CA GLY A 27 22.17 -4.15 0.83
C GLY A 27 21.34 -3.85 2.07
N LEU A 28 21.94 -3.28 3.12
CA LEU A 28 21.23 -2.89 4.34
C LEU A 28 20.24 -1.73 4.11
N THR A 29 20.62 -0.71 3.31
CA THR A 29 19.73 0.42 3.01
C THR A 29 18.55 0.02 2.11
N SER A 30 18.69 -1.01 1.28
CA SER A 30 17.62 -1.48 0.39
C SER A 30 16.41 -2.06 1.13
N GLN A 31 16.59 -2.48 2.38
CA GLN A 31 15.50 -2.99 3.23
C GLN A 31 14.69 -1.87 3.90
N HIS A 32 15.23 -0.64 3.93
CA HIS A 32 14.51 0.53 4.41
C HIS A 32 13.88 1.24 3.21
N ALA A 33 12.75 0.71 2.75
CA ALA A 33 11.91 1.37 1.77
C ALA A 33 11.34 2.67 2.37
N TRP A 34 12.07 3.76 2.19
CA TRP A 34 11.60 5.11 2.44
C TRP A 34 10.55 5.44 1.37
N SER A 35 9.31 5.70 1.79
CA SER A 35 8.33 6.29 0.86
C SER A 35 8.86 7.67 0.45
N GLY A 36 8.52 8.13 -0.77
CA GLY A 36 8.95 9.43 -1.29
C GLY A 36 8.61 10.63 -0.39
N ASN A 37 7.78 10.40 0.64
CA ASN A 37 7.36 11.40 1.62
C ASN A 37 8.11 11.27 2.98
N GLY A 38 9.18 10.46 3.04
CA GLY A 38 9.97 10.22 4.27
C GLY A 38 9.30 9.33 5.32
N LEU A 39 8.10 8.82 5.02
CA LEU A 39 7.38 7.88 5.88
C LEU A 39 7.82 6.43 5.59
N PRO A 40 7.75 5.51 6.55
CA PRO A 40 7.94 4.08 6.28
C PRO A 40 6.91 3.59 5.26
N GLN A 41 7.36 2.86 4.23
CA GLN A 41 6.42 2.22 3.31
C GLN A 41 5.68 1.09 4.03
N ILE A 42 4.39 1.29 4.29
CA ILE A 42 3.53 0.24 4.87
C ILE A 42 3.07 -0.68 3.73
N ASN A 43 3.68 -1.87 3.64
CA ASN A 43 3.21 -2.95 2.77
C ASN A 43 2.35 -3.95 3.58
N GLY A 44 1.71 -4.91 2.91
CA GLY A 44 0.80 -5.87 3.56
C GLY A 44 1.45 -6.68 4.69
N LYS A 45 2.71 -7.09 4.52
CA LYS A 45 3.48 -7.79 5.57
C LYS A 45 3.78 -6.91 6.80
N ALA A 46 4.19 -5.66 6.57
CA ALA A 46 4.42 -4.69 7.64
C ALA A 46 3.10 -4.39 8.39
N LEU A 47 2.01 -4.23 7.65
CA LEU A 47 0.68 -4.02 8.20
C LEU A 47 0.21 -5.23 9.04
N ALA A 48 0.43 -6.45 8.55
CA ALA A 48 0.11 -7.68 9.28
C ALA A 48 0.95 -7.82 10.56
N ALA A 49 2.21 -7.40 10.55
CA ALA A 49 3.04 -7.35 11.76
C ALA A 49 2.51 -6.33 12.77
N LEU A 50 2.12 -5.13 12.31
CA LEU A 50 1.53 -4.08 13.15
C LEU A 50 0.20 -4.51 13.76
N ALA A 51 -0.67 -5.17 12.98
CA ALA A 51 -1.99 -5.63 13.42
C ALA A 51 -1.92 -6.70 14.53
N LYS A 52 -0.79 -7.39 14.69
CA LYS A 52 -0.56 -8.32 15.81
C LYS A 52 -0.27 -7.61 17.12
N GLN A 53 0.24 -6.39 17.06
CA GLN A 53 0.70 -5.62 18.22
C GLN A 53 -0.30 -4.56 18.64
N HIS A 54 -1.05 -4.00 17.67
CA HIS A 54 -1.95 -2.88 17.88
C HIS A 54 -3.25 -3.06 17.08
N PRO A 55 -4.38 -2.48 17.54
CA PRO A 55 -5.53 -2.28 16.69
C PRO A 55 -5.15 -1.36 15.51
N VAL A 56 -5.42 -1.80 14.29
CA VAL A 56 -5.12 -1.03 13.08
C VAL A 56 -6.39 -0.77 12.28
N VAL A 57 -6.58 0.48 11.88
CA VAL A 57 -7.64 0.89 10.96
C VAL A 57 -7.00 1.24 9.62
N VAL A 58 -7.48 0.62 8.55
CA VAL A 58 -7.03 0.88 7.18
C VAL A 58 -8.13 1.65 6.47
N LEU A 59 -7.81 2.84 5.99
CA LEU A 59 -8.70 3.64 5.16
C LEU A 59 -8.24 3.59 3.70
N PHE A 60 -9.14 3.22 2.82
CA PHE A 60 -8.93 3.31 1.38
C PHE A 60 -10.14 3.97 0.73
N ARG A 61 -9.89 4.67 -0.38
CA ARG A 61 -10.94 5.34 -1.15
C ARG A 61 -11.70 4.33 -2.01
N HIS A 62 -12.88 4.74 -2.47
CA HIS A 62 -13.59 4.01 -3.52
C HIS A 62 -12.71 3.87 -4.78
N ALA A 63 -12.97 2.84 -5.57
CA ALA A 63 -12.36 2.61 -6.86
C ALA A 63 -12.77 3.67 -7.89
N GLU A 64 -12.24 3.57 -9.11
CA GLU A 64 -12.53 4.49 -10.20
C GLU A 64 -14.04 4.71 -10.39
N ARG A 65 -14.47 5.96 -10.35
CA ARG A 65 -15.88 6.33 -10.52
C ARG A 65 -16.31 6.22 -11.97
N CYS A 66 -17.54 5.77 -12.19
CA CYS A 66 -18.15 5.73 -13.53
C CYS A 66 -18.41 7.14 -14.08
N ASP A 67 -19.02 8.04 -13.30
CA ASP A 67 -19.36 9.42 -13.73
C ASP A 67 -18.16 10.35 -13.98
N ARG A 68 -16.92 9.85 -13.87
CA ARG A 68 -15.69 10.63 -14.02
C ARG A 68 -14.68 9.93 -14.94
N SER A 69 -15.11 8.95 -15.71
CA SER A 69 -14.26 8.14 -16.58
C SER A 69 -15.01 7.75 -17.84
N ASP A 70 -14.27 7.54 -18.93
CA ASP A 70 -14.80 6.98 -20.18
C ASP A 70 -14.83 5.44 -20.16
N ASN A 71 -14.35 4.82 -19.09
CA ASN A 71 -14.39 3.37 -18.90
C ASN A 71 -15.82 2.86 -18.69
N THR A 72 -16.09 1.64 -19.13
CA THR A 72 -17.40 0.99 -18.97
C THR A 72 -17.80 0.95 -17.51
N CYS A 73 -19.01 1.44 -17.22
CA CYS A 73 -19.59 1.42 -15.89
C CYS A 73 -19.97 0.00 -15.48
N LEU A 74 -19.77 -0.33 -14.21
CA LEU A 74 -20.12 -1.64 -13.69
C LEU A 74 -21.65 -1.85 -13.68
N SER A 75 -22.38 -0.81 -13.32
CA SER A 75 -23.85 -0.81 -13.27
C SER A 75 -24.37 0.63 -13.24
N ASP A 76 -24.57 1.20 -12.06
CA ASP A 76 -25.07 2.56 -11.85
C ASP A 76 -24.03 3.66 -12.16
N SER A 77 -24.48 4.81 -12.65
CA SER A 77 -23.60 5.92 -13.02
C SER A 77 -22.86 6.54 -11.82
N THR A 78 -23.46 6.50 -10.64
CA THR A 78 -22.87 6.97 -9.37
C THR A 78 -21.92 5.96 -8.73
N GLY A 79 -21.78 4.77 -9.35
CA GLY A 79 -20.94 3.66 -8.94
C GLY A 79 -19.50 3.73 -9.46
N ILE A 80 -18.91 2.55 -9.62
CA ILE A 80 -17.54 2.37 -10.14
C ILE A 80 -17.53 1.80 -11.56
N THR A 81 -16.38 1.90 -12.22
CA THR A 81 -16.13 1.27 -13.53
C THR A 81 -15.88 -0.23 -13.38
N VAL A 82 -16.03 -0.99 -14.47
CA VAL A 82 -15.63 -2.41 -14.53
C VAL A 82 -14.14 -2.56 -14.22
N LYS A 83 -13.30 -1.66 -14.75
CA LYS A 83 -11.87 -1.62 -14.45
C LYS A 83 -11.61 -1.40 -12.96
N GLY A 84 -12.28 -0.43 -12.36
CA GLY A 84 -12.19 -0.15 -10.92
C GLY A 84 -12.59 -1.35 -10.05
N ALA A 85 -13.61 -2.11 -10.47
CA ALA A 85 -14.00 -3.33 -9.79
C ALA A 85 -12.92 -4.42 -9.86
N GLN A 86 -12.27 -4.60 -11.02
CA GLN A 86 -11.16 -5.54 -11.19
C GLN A 86 -9.96 -5.16 -10.33
N ASP A 87 -9.60 -3.88 -10.33
CA ASP A 87 -8.49 -3.35 -9.53
C ASP A 87 -8.77 -3.52 -8.03
N ALA A 88 -9.99 -3.21 -7.57
CA ALA A 88 -10.42 -3.44 -6.19
C ALA A 88 -10.35 -4.92 -5.80
N ARG A 89 -10.75 -5.83 -6.70
CA ARG A 89 -10.66 -7.28 -6.49
C ARG A 89 -9.22 -7.78 -6.38
N ALA A 90 -8.32 -7.28 -7.23
CA ALA A 90 -6.91 -7.63 -7.18
C ALA A 90 -6.26 -7.16 -5.87
N LEU A 91 -6.56 -5.91 -5.46
CA LEU A 91 -6.09 -5.36 -4.19
C LEU A 91 -6.64 -6.14 -2.99
N GLY A 92 -7.94 -6.46 -2.98
CA GLY A 92 -8.57 -7.26 -1.93
C GLY A 92 -7.95 -8.64 -1.78
N LYS A 93 -7.70 -9.31 -2.91
CA LYS A 93 -7.00 -10.61 -2.93
C LYS A 93 -5.61 -10.50 -2.31
N ALA A 94 -4.81 -9.51 -2.73
CA ALA A 94 -3.48 -9.30 -2.17
C ALA A 94 -3.51 -8.96 -0.67
N PHE A 95 -4.45 -8.11 -0.25
CA PHE A 95 -4.64 -7.74 1.14
C PHE A 95 -5.02 -8.94 2.02
N SER A 96 -5.99 -9.75 1.57
CA SER A 96 -6.44 -10.94 2.30
C SER A 96 -5.38 -12.04 2.43
N ALA A 97 -4.38 -12.06 1.54
CA ALA A 97 -3.27 -12.99 1.61
C ALA A 97 -2.34 -12.70 2.80
N ASP A 98 -2.13 -11.42 3.13
CA ASP A 98 -1.31 -11.00 4.26
C ASP A 98 -2.14 -10.82 5.55
N ILE A 99 -3.41 -10.41 5.43
CA ILE A 99 -4.29 -10.06 6.55
C ILE A 99 -5.60 -10.85 6.44
N GLN A 100 -5.67 -11.96 7.18
CA GLN A 100 -6.80 -12.89 7.10
C GLN A 100 -8.03 -12.44 7.91
N ASN A 101 -7.80 -11.72 9.01
CA ASN A 101 -8.85 -11.36 9.96
C ASN A 101 -9.03 -9.84 10.01
N TYR A 102 -10.06 -9.34 9.34
CA TYR A 102 -10.46 -7.94 9.39
C TYR A 102 -11.98 -7.80 9.29
N ASN A 103 -12.50 -6.68 9.76
CA ASN A 103 -13.88 -6.27 9.50
C ASN A 103 -13.87 -5.21 8.40
N LEU A 104 -14.79 -5.33 7.45
CA LEU A 104 -14.87 -4.43 6.32
C LEU A 104 -16.10 -3.55 6.44
N TYR A 105 -15.88 -2.24 6.33
CA TYR A 105 -16.93 -1.24 6.43
C TYR A 105 -16.96 -0.36 5.19
N SER A 106 -18.15 0.14 4.84
CA SER A 106 -18.31 1.19 3.85
C SER A 106 -19.38 2.18 4.28
N SER A 107 -19.29 3.41 3.75
CA SER A 107 -20.44 4.31 3.74
C SER A 107 -21.57 3.76 2.85
N ASN A 108 -22.75 4.38 2.91
CA ASN A 108 -23.93 3.95 2.15
C ASN A 108 -23.99 4.44 0.69
N THR A 109 -22.90 4.94 0.10
CA THR A 109 -22.89 5.31 -1.32
C THR A 109 -22.68 4.10 -2.22
N VAL A 110 -23.26 4.14 -3.42
CA VAL A 110 -23.11 3.06 -4.41
C VAL A 110 -21.63 2.75 -4.70
N ARG A 111 -20.81 3.77 -4.97
CA ARG A 111 -19.37 3.59 -5.25
C ARG A 111 -18.60 2.96 -4.09
N THR A 112 -18.88 3.29 -2.83
CA THR A 112 -18.17 2.71 -1.68
C THR A 112 -18.62 1.29 -1.39
N ILE A 113 -19.92 1.00 -1.49
CA ILE A 113 -20.47 -0.35 -1.38
C ILE A 113 -19.88 -1.25 -2.46
N GLN A 114 -19.89 -0.83 -3.73
CA GLN A 114 -19.34 -1.61 -4.84
C GLN A 114 -17.84 -1.84 -4.65
N SER A 115 -17.07 -0.80 -4.33
CA SER A 115 -15.63 -0.93 -4.11
C SER A 115 -15.31 -1.92 -2.99
N ALA A 116 -16.00 -1.81 -1.85
CA ALA A 116 -15.80 -2.70 -0.72
C ALA A 116 -16.28 -4.13 -1.03
N THR A 117 -17.36 -4.29 -1.79
CA THR A 117 -17.85 -5.60 -2.24
C THR A 117 -16.80 -6.32 -3.07
N TRP A 118 -16.20 -5.64 -4.06
CA TRP A 118 -15.16 -6.22 -4.90
C TRP A 118 -13.83 -6.42 -4.15
N PHE A 119 -13.51 -5.56 -3.19
CA PHE A 119 -12.35 -5.71 -2.30
C PHE A 119 -12.51 -6.82 -1.26
N SER A 120 -13.73 -7.22 -0.92
CA SER A 120 -14.04 -8.05 0.25
C SER A 120 -13.24 -9.34 0.37
N ALA A 121 -12.84 -9.93 -0.75
CA ALA A 121 -12.18 -11.24 -0.79
C ALA A 121 -12.95 -12.33 -0.01
N GLY A 122 -14.29 -12.25 0.00
CA GLY A 122 -15.17 -13.16 0.73
C GLY A 122 -15.49 -12.74 2.17
N ARG A 123 -15.00 -11.57 2.62
CA ARG A 123 -15.33 -11.01 3.93
C ARG A 123 -16.70 -10.34 3.95
N SER A 124 -17.39 -10.42 5.09
CA SER A 124 -18.66 -9.70 5.27
C SER A 124 -18.44 -8.19 5.22
N LEU A 125 -19.29 -7.50 4.48
CA LEU A 125 -19.31 -6.04 4.38
C LEU A 125 -20.41 -5.46 5.28
N THR A 126 -20.03 -4.54 6.16
CA THR A 126 -20.97 -3.76 6.95
C THR A 126 -21.13 -2.37 6.34
N VAL A 127 -22.35 -2.02 5.94
CA VAL A 127 -22.67 -0.69 5.41
C VAL A 127 -23.19 0.18 6.55
N ASP A 128 -22.54 1.31 6.82
CA ASP A 128 -22.97 2.26 7.85
C ASP A 128 -23.18 3.65 7.25
N LYS A 129 -24.41 4.16 7.36
CA LYS A 129 -24.78 5.51 6.92
C LYS A 129 -23.99 6.59 7.69
N LYS A 130 -23.65 6.37 8.96
CA LYS A 130 -22.94 7.35 9.79
C LYS A 130 -21.56 7.69 9.24
N MET A 131 -20.98 6.82 8.42
CA MET A 131 -19.69 7.06 7.75
C MET A 131 -19.77 8.07 6.59
N MET A 132 -20.97 8.54 6.22
CA MET A 132 -21.15 9.65 5.28
C MET A 132 -21.01 11.01 5.95
N ASP A 133 -21.38 11.09 7.22
CA ASP A 133 -21.53 12.34 7.94
C ASP A 133 -20.19 12.66 8.62
N CYS A 134 -19.25 13.21 7.85
CA CYS A 134 -17.98 13.69 8.38
C CYS A 134 -18.05 15.21 8.58
N GLY A 135 -17.80 15.69 9.81
CA GLY A 135 -17.60 17.12 10.09
C GLY A 135 -18.83 17.93 10.49
N SER A 136 -19.94 17.29 10.89
CA SER A 136 -21.12 17.94 11.47
C SER A 136 -21.06 18.04 13.00
N GLY A 137 -19.85 18.01 13.58
CA GLY A 137 -19.61 18.15 15.02
C GLY A 137 -19.27 19.57 15.42
#